data_AF-A0A7J5U4A0-F1
#
_entry.id   AF-A0A7J5U4A0-F1
#
_cell.length_a   1.000
_cell.length_b   1.000
_cell.length_c   1.000
_cell.angle_alpha   90.00
_cell.angle_beta   90.00
_cell.angle_gamma   90.00
#
_symmetry.space_group_name_H-M   'P 1'
#
loop_
_entity.id
_entity.type
_entity.pdbx_description
1 polymer ?
#
loop_
_entity_poly.entity_id
_entity_poly.type
_entity_poly.pdbx_seq_one_letter_code
_entity_poly.pdbx_strand_id
1 'polypeptide(L)'
;MPASTVSFSAFAQACFSACANLTAPVYTQTFDFAACRLQIQFVGEVPVSFFTDAIAHRAVNDQANLSISDLTVWVADRHNSALQLPAPFWSWGELGQHGTIPGIDPQQGYASYQQVGNVFTLLDRANNRALIWADNLTDLPEWERSFPFRTLLHQWLEPTPWVLVHAGGVGDPTSGLLLTGKGGAGKSTATLACLDGGLGYAGDDFVLIDTTTGLVHCLYNVAKLEADNLSRFPHWASQVANRDSMPAQKGQLFVYQHRPQQVLNQFLLRAIALPHFGGTTGTTYRPATSAEALLALAPSTMALLGAGPTTFRKLTQLVEQYPLYWLETGTDLPQIPAAVRGILSQLNPKPMPDAKPQTDTSKAAPQPLVSVIMPVYNAERFVGDAIRSVLNGQYPNVEIICVDDGSTDSSAQIVQAFGPVVRYVYQENRGPAAARNRAFELVRGEFVTFLDNDDLYPDYKLSKQLATFAAEPDLDVVFGKTQYVFLDGSNPERFHFPDESRTVWNILMGAGLFRTSVFRRIGLFNEELRIGEDGDWYNRAREQGVRIRSTDEVMLYYRHHDANYTRDEELVKSTLLKAIKYSLDRRRSGQTVQALPHFSQFQQETPPAETQSPS
;
A
#
# COMPACT_ATOMS: atom_id res chain seq x y z
N MET A 1 36.47 9.69 -21.71
CA MET A 1 35.15 10.10 -21.18
C MET A 1 34.52 8.88 -20.55
N PRO A 2 34.12 8.88 -19.27
CA PRO A 2 33.35 7.76 -18.75
C PRO A 2 31.94 7.84 -19.34
N ALA A 3 31.38 6.69 -19.70
CA ALA A 3 30.03 6.55 -20.22
C ALA A 3 29.04 7.18 -19.23
N SER A 4 28.17 8.06 -19.73
CA SER A 4 27.05 8.62 -18.99
C SER A 4 26.23 7.48 -18.40
N THR A 5 26.21 7.35 -17.08
CA THR A 5 25.31 6.44 -16.38
C THR A 5 23.88 6.93 -16.57
N VAL A 6 23.17 6.33 -17.54
CA VAL A 6 21.73 6.55 -17.73
C VAL A 6 21.03 6.06 -16.47
N SER A 7 20.28 6.93 -15.80
CA SER A 7 19.49 6.56 -14.62
C SER A 7 18.24 5.76 -15.02
N PHE A 8 17.66 5.00 -14.09
CA PHE A 8 16.40 4.28 -14.32
C PHE A 8 15.31 5.19 -14.87
N SER A 9 15.14 6.38 -14.29
CA SER A 9 14.16 7.37 -14.75
C SER A 9 14.41 7.80 -16.20
N ALA A 10 15.67 8.04 -16.59
CA ALA A 10 16.02 8.41 -17.96
C ALA A 10 15.73 7.26 -18.94
N PHE A 11 16.03 6.02 -18.57
CA PHE A 11 15.71 4.84 -19.38
C PHE A 11 14.19 4.66 -19.53
N ALA A 12 13.44 4.73 -18.43
CA ALA A 12 11.98 4.61 -18.46
C ALA A 12 11.37 5.71 -19.35
N GLN A 13 11.80 6.96 -19.16
CA GLN A 13 11.36 8.07 -20.00
C GLN A 13 11.65 7.83 -21.48
N ALA A 14 12.82 7.29 -21.83
CA ALA A 14 13.15 6.94 -23.21
C ALA A 14 12.23 5.85 -23.77
N CYS A 15 11.93 4.79 -23.00
CA CYS A 15 10.97 3.75 -23.42
C CYS A 15 9.58 4.32 -23.72
N PHE A 16 9.03 5.13 -22.82
CA PHE A 16 7.69 5.69 -23.00
C PHE A 16 7.65 6.79 -24.07
N SER A 17 8.74 7.54 -24.25
CA SER A 17 8.86 8.46 -25.39
C SER A 17 8.90 7.71 -26.72
N ALA A 18 9.57 6.55 -26.77
CA ALA A 18 9.54 5.69 -27.94
C ALA A 18 8.12 5.19 -28.22
N CYS A 19 7.38 4.74 -27.21
CA CYS A 19 5.97 4.34 -27.33
C CYS A 19 5.08 5.47 -27.88
N ALA A 20 5.22 6.68 -27.35
CA ALA A 20 4.42 7.84 -27.76
C ALA A 20 4.72 8.30 -29.21
N ASN A 21 5.89 7.99 -29.75
CA ASN A 21 6.29 8.34 -31.11
C ASN A 21 5.98 7.25 -32.14
N LEU A 22 5.36 6.14 -31.74
CA LEU A 22 4.97 5.09 -32.66
C LEU A 22 3.84 5.57 -33.57
N THR A 23 3.94 5.24 -34.86
CA THR A 23 2.89 5.48 -35.85
C THR A 23 1.88 4.33 -35.92
N ALA A 24 2.17 3.22 -35.25
CA ALA A 24 1.29 2.05 -35.17
C ALA A 24 -0.04 2.40 -34.48
N PRO A 25 -1.16 1.78 -34.88
CA PRO A 25 -2.43 2.00 -34.23
C PRO A 25 -2.38 1.58 -32.76
N VAL A 26 -3.05 2.33 -31.89
CA VAL A 26 -3.17 2.01 -30.46
C VAL A 26 -4.62 1.70 -30.14
N TYR A 27 -4.87 0.51 -29.60
CA TYR A 27 -6.17 0.11 -29.06
C TYR A 27 -6.14 0.21 -27.53
N THR A 28 -7.10 0.93 -26.95
CA THR A 28 -7.16 1.16 -25.50
C THR A 28 -8.38 0.48 -24.89
N GLN A 29 -8.16 -0.24 -23.79
CA GLN A 29 -9.24 -0.85 -23.01
C GLN A 29 -8.99 -0.66 -21.51
N THR A 30 -10.05 -0.36 -20.78
CA THR A 30 -10.00 -0.04 -19.35
C THR A 30 -10.66 -1.14 -18.53
N PHE A 31 -10.05 -1.47 -17.39
CA PHE A 31 -10.49 -2.54 -16.49
C PHE A 31 -10.47 -2.07 -15.03
N ASP A 32 -11.49 -2.47 -14.28
CA ASP A 32 -11.53 -2.25 -12.83
C ASP A 32 -10.82 -3.39 -12.09
N PHE A 33 -9.75 -3.07 -11.38
CA PHE A 33 -8.95 -3.97 -10.56
C PHE A 33 -9.09 -3.61 -9.08
N ALA A 34 -10.07 -4.24 -8.43
CA ALA A 34 -10.48 -3.94 -7.06
C ALA A 34 -10.95 -2.48 -6.93
N ALA A 35 -10.26 -1.64 -6.15
CA ALA A 35 -10.52 -0.21 -6.07
C ALA A 35 -9.66 0.63 -7.04
N CYS A 36 -8.86 -0.01 -7.89
CA CYS A 36 -8.00 0.66 -8.86
C CYS A 36 -8.51 0.46 -10.28
N ARG A 37 -8.11 1.34 -11.19
CA ARG A 37 -8.44 1.30 -12.61
C ARG A 37 -7.19 1.19 -13.46
N LEU A 38 -7.15 0.17 -14.30
CA LEU A 38 -6.06 -0.12 -15.21
C LEU A 38 -6.47 0.26 -16.63
N GLN A 39 -5.72 1.13 -17.29
CA GLN A 39 -5.87 1.39 -18.71
C GLN A 39 -4.78 0.66 -19.47
N ILE A 40 -5.15 -0.21 -20.42
CA ILE A 40 -4.22 -1.00 -21.21
C ILE A 40 -4.22 -0.47 -22.65
N GLN A 41 -3.04 -0.17 -23.17
CA GLN A 41 -2.79 0.36 -24.50
C GLN A 41 -2.01 -0.68 -25.32
N PHE A 42 -2.71 -1.32 -26.23
CA PHE A 42 -2.19 -2.33 -27.14
C PHE A 42 -1.69 -1.66 -28.41
N VAL A 43 -0.40 -1.79 -28.73
CA VAL A 43 0.22 -1.08 -29.84
C VAL A 43 0.49 -2.01 -31.02
N GLY A 44 -0.04 -1.65 -32.19
CA GLY A 44 0.06 -2.46 -33.41
C GLY A 44 -0.98 -3.58 -33.47
N GLU A 45 -0.77 -4.52 -34.39
CA GLU A 45 -1.63 -5.69 -34.58
C GLU A 45 -1.29 -6.79 -33.56
N VAL A 46 -1.63 -6.58 -32.29
CA VAL A 46 -1.35 -7.52 -31.20
C VAL A 46 -2.58 -8.35 -30.82
N PRO A 47 -2.41 -9.58 -30.29
CA PRO A 47 -3.52 -10.46 -29.94
C PRO A 47 -4.25 -9.99 -28.67
N VAL A 48 -5.13 -8.98 -28.79
CA VAL A 48 -5.83 -8.36 -27.63
C VAL A 48 -6.59 -9.39 -26.78
N SER A 49 -7.27 -10.36 -27.38
CA SER A 49 -8.03 -11.40 -26.65
C SER A 49 -7.13 -12.29 -25.78
N PHE A 50 -5.87 -12.50 -26.18
CA PHE A 50 -4.90 -13.26 -25.39
C PHE A 50 -4.71 -12.67 -23.98
N PHE A 51 -4.75 -11.34 -23.87
CA PHE A 51 -4.58 -10.62 -22.60
C PHE A 51 -5.90 -10.27 -21.90
N THR A 52 -7.01 -10.23 -22.64
CA THR A 52 -8.26 -9.65 -22.13
C THR A 52 -9.32 -10.68 -21.78
N ASP A 53 -9.31 -11.87 -22.38
CA ASP A 53 -10.31 -12.91 -22.10
C ASP A 53 -10.31 -13.38 -20.64
N ALA A 54 -9.13 -13.40 -20.01
CA ALA A 54 -8.95 -13.80 -18.62
C ALA A 54 -9.41 -12.75 -17.60
N ILE A 55 -9.60 -11.50 -18.04
CA ILE A 55 -10.03 -10.36 -17.21
C ILE A 55 -11.30 -9.71 -17.76
N ALA A 56 -12.02 -10.38 -18.66
CA ALA A 56 -13.14 -9.82 -19.40
C ALA A 56 -14.29 -9.37 -18.50
N HIS A 57 -14.49 -10.03 -17.34
CA HIS A 57 -15.47 -9.65 -16.33
C HIS A 57 -15.16 -8.32 -15.64
N ARG A 58 -13.97 -7.75 -15.86
CA ARG A 58 -13.51 -6.48 -15.29
C ARG A 58 -13.55 -5.32 -16.27
N ALA A 59 -13.94 -5.56 -17.52
CA ALA A 59 -13.96 -4.51 -18.54
C ALA A 59 -14.96 -3.39 -18.19
N VAL A 60 -14.50 -2.15 -18.31
CA VAL A 60 -15.32 -0.95 -18.11
C VAL A 60 -15.88 -0.51 -19.46
N ASN A 61 -17.22 -0.46 -19.57
CA ASN A 61 -17.92 -0.12 -20.81
C ASN A 61 -18.48 1.32 -20.83
N ASP A 62 -18.30 2.09 -19.77
CA ASP A 62 -18.83 3.46 -19.63
C ASP A 62 -17.87 4.50 -20.23
N GLN A 63 -18.31 5.19 -21.28
CA GLN A 63 -17.51 6.18 -22.02
C GLN A 63 -17.15 7.42 -21.19
N ALA A 64 -17.95 7.78 -20.16
CA ALA A 64 -17.67 8.97 -19.34
C ALA A 64 -16.45 8.79 -18.41
N ASN A 65 -15.99 7.55 -18.23
CA ASN A 65 -15.05 7.15 -17.18
C ASN A 65 -13.74 6.53 -17.71
N LEU A 66 -13.52 6.55 -19.03
CA LEU A 66 -12.36 5.92 -19.70
C LEU A 66 -11.03 6.66 -19.49
N SER A 67 -11.05 7.93 -19.09
CA SER A 67 -9.84 8.80 -18.98
C SER A 67 -9.18 8.81 -17.60
N ILE A 68 -9.76 8.15 -16.60
CA ILE A 68 -9.19 8.07 -15.24
C ILE A 68 -8.53 6.69 -15.12
N SER A 69 -7.22 6.66 -14.82
CA SER A 69 -6.49 5.40 -14.60
C SER A 69 -5.48 5.58 -13.47
N ASP A 70 -5.41 4.61 -12.57
CA ASP A 70 -4.37 4.54 -11.53
C ASP A 70 -3.05 3.97 -12.09
N LEU A 71 -3.11 3.25 -13.21
CA LEU A 71 -1.95 2.78 -13.96
C LEU A 71 -2.29 2.68 -15.46
N THR A 72 -1.41 3.20 -16.31
CA THR A 72 -1.45 2.99 -17.77
C THR A 72 -0.42 1.95 -18.19
N VAL A 73 -0.84 0.87 -18.83
CA VAL A 73 0.03 -0.23 -19.28
C VAL A 73 0.12 -0.23 -20.79
N TRP A 74 1.31 -0.10 -21.32
CA TRP A 74 1.60 -0.28 -22.74
C TRP A 74 1.96 -1.73 -23.01
N VAL A 75 1.34 -2.34 -24.01
CA VAL A 75 1.62 -3.70 -24.48
C VAL A 75 2.05 -3.61 -25.94
N ALA A 76 3.30 -3.97 -26.21
CA ALA A 76 3.93 -3.80 -27.50
C ALA A 76 4.95 -4.90 -27.79
N ASP A 77 5.35 -5.07 -29.03
CA ASP A 77 6.46 -5.95 -29.40
C ASP A 77 7.30 -5.41 -30.56
N ARG A 78 8.42 -6.07 -30.83
CA ARG A 78 9.27 -5.69 -31.95
C ARG A 78 8.57 -5.87 -33.30
N HIS A 79 7.83 -6.97 -33.49
CA HIS A 79 7.32 -7.35 -34.81
C HIS A 79 6.10 -6.54 -35.27
N ASN A 80 5.11 -6.35 -34.41
CA ASN A 80 3.82 -5.72 -34.75
C ASN A 80 3.81 -4.21 -34.47
N SER A 81 4.59 -3.75 -33.47
CA SER A 81 4.65 -2.32 -33.12
C SER A 81 5.90 -1.59 -33.65
N ALA A 82 6.91 -2.33 -34.13
CA ALA A 82 8.24 -1.81 -34.46
C ALA A 82 8.97 -1.11 -33.30
N LEU A 83 8.48 -1.26 -32.06
CA LEU A 83 9.09 -0.67 -30.88
C LEU A 83 10.43 -1.36 -30.58
N GLN A 84 11.51 -0.59 -30.67
CA GLN A 84 12.82 -1.00 -30.17
C GLN A 84 13.05 -0.37 -28.81
N LEU A 85 13.43 -1.20 -27.83
CA LEU A 85 13.84 -0.69 -26.53
C LEU A 85 15.14 0.11 -26.67
N PRO A 86 15.27 1.25 -25.96
CA PRO A 86 16.53 1.99 -25.89
C PRO A 86 17.63 1.12 -25.26
N ALA A 87 18.89 1.50 -25.45
CA ALA A 87 20.00 0.79 -24.83
C ALA A 87 19.88 0.90 -23.28
N PRO A 88 19.81 -0.23 -22.56
CA PRO A 88 19.71 -0.21 -21.11
C PRO A 88 21.03 0.19 -20.44
N PHE A 89 20.94 0.65 -19.19
CA PHE A 89 22.10 0.90 -18.33
C PHE A 89 22.59 -0.35 -17.58
N TRP A 90 21.92 -1.49 -17.77
CA TRP A 90 22.28 -2.79 -17.23
C TRP A 90 22.72 -3.75 -18.34
N SER A 91 23.34 -4.87 -17.95
CA SER A 91 23.67 -5.97 -18.85
C SER A 91 22.57 -7.04 -18.83
N TRP A 92 22.10 -7.48 -20.00
CA TRP A 92 21.12 -8.58 -20.12
C TRP A 92 21.64 -9.93 -19.62
N GLY A 93 22.96 -10.07 -19.38
CA GLY A 93 23.57 -11.25 -18.78
C GLY A 93 23.55 -11.30 -17.25
N GLU A 94 23.20 -10.19 -16.58
CA GLU A 94 23.27 -10.03 -15.12
C GLU A 94 21.87 -9.89 -14.51
N LEU A 95 20.99 -10.83 -14.83
CA LEU A 95 19.63 -10.85 -14.29
C LEU A 95 19.60 -11.46 -12.89
N GLY A 96 18.86 -10.83 -11.99
CA GLY A 96 18.55 -11.35 -10.67
C GLY A 96 17.53 -12.50 -10.71
N GLN A 97 17.08 -12.92 -9.52
CA GLN A 97 16.06 -13.96 -9.43
C GLN A 97 14.79 -13.57 -10.20
N HIS A 98 14.20 -14.56 -10.87
CA HIS A 98 13.01 -14.39 -11.72
C HIS A 98 13.17 -13.35 -12.84
N GLY A 99 14.40 -13.07 -13.27
CA GLY A 99 14.66 -12.12 -14.36
C GLY A 99 14.67 -10.66 -13.91
N THR A 100 14.62 -10.38 -12.60
CA THR A 100 14.62 -9.01 -12.07
C THR A 100 15.90 -8.27 -12.44
N ILE A 101 15.79 -7.02 -12.88
CA ILE A 101 16.94 -6.19 -13.20
C ILE A 101 17.46 -5.52 -11.93
N PRO A 102 18.73 -5.75 -11.54
CA PRO A 102 19.30 -5.20 -10.32
C PRO A 102 19.60 -3.70 -10.45
N GLY A 103 19.79 -3.03 -9.31
CA GLY A 103 20.20 -1.62 -9.26
C GLY A 103 19.08 -0.60 -9.52
N ILE A 104 17.83 -1.06 -9.59
CA ILE A 104 16.65 -0.20 -9.65
C ILE A 104 16.15 0.03 -8.22
N ASP A 105 16.00 1.29 -7.82
CA ASP A 105 15.35 1.65 -6.56
C ASP A 105 13.87 1.24 -6.60
N PRO A 106 13.40 0.35 -5.70
CA PRO A 106 12.01 -0.10 -5.67
C PRO A 106 10.98 1.02 -5.51
N GLN A 107 11.37 2.18 -4.95
CA GLN A 107 10.52 3.37 -4.86
C GLN A 107 10.35 4.07 -6.22
N GLN A 108 11.37 4.02 -7.09
CA GLN A 108 11.31 4.60 -8.43
C GLN A 108 10.56 3.69 -9.41
N GLY A 109 10.76 2.38 -9.30
CA GLY A 109 10.15 1.45 -10.23
C GLY A 109 10.58 0.01 -10.09
N TYR A 110 10.27 -0.77 -11.12
CA TYR A 110 10.65 -2.17 -11.24
C TYR A 110 10.90 -2.49 -12.70
N ALA A 111 11.88 -3.34 -12.98
CA ALA A 111 11.99 -3.94 -14.31
C ALA A 111 12.44 -5.41 -14.21
N SER A 112 11.97 -6.21 -15.14
CA SER A 112 12.41 -7.59 -15.30
C SER A 112 12.43 -8.02 -16.75
N TYR A 113 13.25 -9.03 -17.02
CA TYR A 113 13.34 -9.71 -18.30
C TYR A 113 13.19 -11.21 -18.11
N GLN A 114 12.07 -11.74 -18.57
CA GLN A 114 11.83 -13.17 -18.61
C GLN A 114 12.43 -13.73 -19.90
N GLN A 115 13.47 -14.55 -19.75
CA GLN A 115 14.13 -15.21 -20.88
C GLN A 115 13.16 -16.15 -21.61
N VAL A 116 12.25 -16.79 -20.87
CA VAL A 116 11.18 -17.59 -21.44
C VAL A 116 10.14 -16.63 -22.04
N GLY A 117 9.97 -16.68 -23.37
CA GLY A 117 9.08 -15.76 -24.11
C GLY A 117 9.69 -14.39 -24.41
N ASN A 118 10.95 -14.12 -24.01
CA ASN A 118 11.65 -12.86 -24.23
C ASN A 118 10.83 -11.62 -23.83
N VAL A 119 10.25 -11.65 -22.62
CA VAL A 119 9.33 -10.62 -22.13
C VAL A 119 10.04 -9.67 -21.19
N PHE A 120 10.10 -8.40 -21.57
CA PHE A 120 10.51 -7.29 -20.75
C PHE A 120 9.29 -6.64 -20.08
N THR A 121 9.33 -6.49 -18.76
CA THR A 121 8.34 -5.73 -17.98
C THR A 121 9.02 -4.54 -17.33
N LEU A 122 8.45 -3.36 -17.46
CA LEU A 122 8.88 -2.11 -16.82
C LEU A 122 7.69 -1.48 -16.10
N LEU A 123 7.91 -1.05 -14.86
CA LEU A 123 6.98 -0.28 -14.05
C LEU A 123 7.69 1.00 -13.60
N ASP A 124 7.17 2.15 -14.01
CA ASP A 124 7.59 3.49 -13.57
C ASP A 124 6.55 4.01 -12.57
N ARG A 125 6.90 3.93 -11.27
CA ARG A 125 5.99 4.30 -10.19
C ARG A 125 5.76 5.80 -10.11
N ALA A 126 6.77 6.60 -10.44
CA ALA A 126 6.67 8.06 -10.34
C ALA A 126 5.61 8.64 -11.29
N ASN A 127 5.36 7.97 -12.42
CA ASN A 127 4.44 8.42 -13.45
C ASN A 127 3.25 7.48 -13.66
N ASN A 128 3.04 6.48 -12.78
CA ASN A 128 1.94 5.51 -12.87
C ASN A 128 1.77 4.89 -14.27
N ARG A 129 2.88 4.42 -14.83
CA ARG A 129 2.91 3.81 -16.17
C ARG A 129 3.75 2.55 -16.19
N ALA A 130 3.39 1.62 -17.05
CA ALA A 130 4.09 0.36 -17.24
C ALA A 130 4.21 0.02 -18.73
N LEU A 131 5.22 -0.77 -19.06
CA LEU A 131 5.44 -1.30 -20.40
C LEU A 131 5.68 -2.81 -20.28
N ILE A 132 4.93 -3.57 -21.08
CA ILE A 132 5.20 -4.97 -21.38
C ILE A 132 5.60 -5.02 -22.83
N TRP A 133 6.85 -5.43 -23.03
CA TRP A 133 7.46 -5.53 -24.33
C TRP A 133 7.93 -6.97 -24.54
N ALA A 134 7.65 -7.56 -25.69
CA ALA A 134 8.21 -8.84 -26.09
C ALA A 134 8.90 -8.72 -27.45
N ASP A 135 9.72 -9.72 -27.81
CA ASP A 135 10.20 -9.80 -29.20
C ASP A 135 8.99 -10.03 -30.12
N ASN A 136 8.14 -11.00 -29.77
CA ASN A 136 6.87 -11.31 -30.44
C ASN A 136 5.79 -11.72 -29.41
N LEU A 137 4.67 -11.00 -29.33
CA LEU A 137 3.61 -11.35 -28.37
C LEU A 137 2.86 -12.64 -28.71
N THR A 138 2.99 -13.17 -29.94
CA THR A 138 2.39 -14.47 -30.29
C THR A 138 3.16 -15.65 -29.71
N ASP A 139 4.40 -15.43 -29.27
CA ASP A 139 5.29 -16.49 -28.76
C ASP A 139 5.27 -16.56 -27.23
N LEU A 140 4.32 -15.86 -26.61
CA LEU A 140 4.14 -15.88 -25.16
C LEU A 140 3.73 -17.26 -24.67
N PRO A 141 4.23 -17.68 -23.49
CA PRO A 141 3.80 -18.93 -22.89
C PRO A 141 2.30 -18.94 -22.58
N GLU A 142 1.65 -20.11 -22.74
CA GLU A 142 0.20 -20.25 -22.54
C GLU A 142 -0.28 -19.84 -21.13
N TRP A 143 0.58 -19.87 -20.11
CA TRP A 143 0.21 -19.41 -18.77
C TRP A 143 0.01 -17.88 -18.67
N GLU A 144 0.63 -17.09 -19.54
CA GLU A 144 0.37 -15.64 -19.63
C GLU A 144 -1.05 -15.36 -20.09
N ARG A 145 -1.65 -16.27 -20.87
CA ARG A 145 -3.06 -16.21 -21.24
C ARG A 145 -3.99 -16.41 -20.03
N SER A 146 -3.59 -17.24 -19.07
CA SER A 146 -4.37 -17.47 -17.85
C SER A 146 -4.29 -16.29 -16.87
N PHE A 147 -3.10 -15.71 -16.73
CA PHE A 147 -2.80 -14.69 -15.72
C PHE A 147 -2.01 -13.51 -16.30
N PRO A 148 -2.58 -12.81 -17.28
CA PRO A 148 -1.89 -11.69 -17.92
C PRO A 148 -1.58 -10.62 -16.87
N PHE A 149 -0.44 -9.95 -17.03
CA PHE A 149 0.00 -8.86 -16.13
C PHE A 149 0.31 -9.29 -14.70
N ARG A 150 0.31 -10.58 -14.34
CA ARG A 150 0.50 -11.06 -12.97
C ARG A 150 1.71 -10.44 -12.27
N THR A 151 2.89 -10.49 -12.91
CA THR A 151 4.13 -9.95 -12.33
C THR A 151 4.04 -8.43 -12.16
N LEU A 152 3.50 -7.73 -13.16
CA LEU A 152 3.30 -6.28 -13.11
C LEU A 152 2.35 -5.89 -11.97
N LEU A 153 1.19 -6.54 -11.88
CA LEU A 153 0.18 -6.27 -10.84
C LEU A 153 0.73 -6.56 -9.44
N HIS A 154 1.48 -7.66 -9.29
CA HIS A 154 2.15 -7.97 -8.04
C HIS A 154 3.09 -6.84 -7.60
N GLN A 155 3.96 -6.39 -8.50
CA GLN A 155 4.93 -5.33 -8.19
C GLN A 155 4.22 -3.99 -7.94
N TRP A 156 3.25 -3.63 -8.78
CA TRP A 156 2.50 -2.38 -8.63
C TRP A 156 1.79 -2.29 -7.28
N LEU A 157 1.14 -3.38 -6.84
CA LEU A 157 0.36 -3.42 -5.62
C LEU A 157 1.17 -3.75 -4.36
N GLU A 158 2.45 -4.13 -4.49
CA GLU A 158 3.31 -4.51 -3.37
C GLU A 158 3.36 -3.48 -2.21
N PRO A 159 3.37 -2.15 -2.46
CA PRO A 159 3.34 -1.15 -1.39
C PRO A 159 1.98 -0.98 -0.70
N THR A 160 0.89 -1.49 -1.29
CA THR A 160 -0.48 -1.34 -0.76
C THR A 160 -0.81 -2.46 0.24
N PRO A 161 -1.95 -2.45 0.95
CA PRO A 161 -2.40 -3.60 1.73
C PRO A 161 -2.80 -4.82 0.90
N TRP A 162 -2.79 -4.72 -0.43
CA TRP A 162 -3.24 -5.81 -1.29
C TRP A 162 -2.15 -6.84 -1.53
N VAL A 163 -2.56 -8.09 -1.68
CA VAL A 163 -1.69 -9.24 -1.96
C VAL A 163 -2.33 -10.19 -2.96
N LEU A 164 -1.57 -10.57 -3.99
CA LEU A 164 -1.93 -11.69 -4.84
C LEU A 164 -1.58 -12.99 -4.11
N VAL A 165 -2.54 -13.91 -4.07
CA VAL A 165 -2.39 -15.17 -3.34
C VAL A 165 -2.66 -16.33 -4.27
N HIS A 166 -1.79 -17.35 -4.21
CA HIS A 166 -1.94 -18.54 -5.03
C HIS A 166 -3.02 -19.49 -4.48
N ALA A 167 -4.29 -19.14 -4.69
CA ALA A 167 -5.45 -19.83 -4.11
C ALA A 167 -6.69 -19.76 -5.02
N GLY A 168 -7.65 -20.66 -4.77
CA GLY A 168 -9.01 -20.55 -5.31
C GLY A 168 -9.91 -19.76 -4.37
N GLY A 169 -10.85 -18.98 -4.90
CA GLY A 169 -11.84 -18.22 -4.10
C GLY A 169 -13.26 -18.67 -4.43
N VAL A 170 -14.01 -19.10 -3.41
CA VAL A 170 -15.39 -19.59 -3.58
C VAL A 170 -16.31 -19.07 -2.47
N GLY A 171 -17.57 -18.80 -2.81
CA GLY A 171 -18.52 -18.25 -1.85
C GLY A 171 -19.83 -17.78 -2.46
N ASP A 172 -20.39 -16.72 -1.92
CA ASP A 172 -21.53 -15.97 -2.45
C ASP A 172 -21.15 -14.47 -2.55
N PRO A 173 -22.01 -13.58 -3.08
CA PRO A 173 -21.69 -12.15 -3.21
C PRO A 173 -21.37 -11.42 -1.90
N THR A 174 -21.65 -12.01 -0.74
CA THR A 174 -21.43 -11.42 0.57
C THR A 174 -20.20 -11.99 1.26
N SER A 175 -19.96 -13.29 1.15
CA SER A 175 -18.94 -13.97 1.94
C SER A 175 -18.42 -15.25 1.28
N GLY A 176 -17.19 -15.63 1.61
CA GLY A 176 -16.58 -16.83 1.05
C GLY A 176 -15.32 -17.25 1.78
N LEU A 177 -14.65 -18.26 1.22
CA LEU A 177 -13.39 -18.78 1.74
C LEU A 177 -12.36 -18.96 0.63
N LEU A 178 -11.10 -19.08 1.05
CA LEU A 178 -10.00 -19.44 0.16
C LEU A 178 -9.71 -20.93 0.21
N LEU A 179 -9.38 -21.50 -0.94
CA LEU A 179 -8.87 -22.86 -1.10
C LEU A 179 -7.37 -22.76 -1.40
N THR A 180 -6.52 -23.06 -0.43
CA THR A 180 -5.05 -22.94 -0.55
C THR A 180 -4.34 -24.27 -0.33
N GLY A 181 -3.17 -24.44 -0.91
CA GLY A 181 -2.47 -25.73 -0.94
C GLY A 181 -1.36 -25.76 -1.96
N LYS A 182 -0.42 -26.70 -1.76
CA LYS A 182 0.64 -26.99 -2.73
C LYS A 182 0.07 -27.36 -4.12
N GLY A 183 0.93 -27.33 -5.14
CA GLY A 183 0.57 -27.89 -6.46
C GLY A 183 0.04 -29.31 -6.32
N GLY A 184 -1.07 -29.62 -6.97
CA GLY A 184 -1.73 -30.94 -6.89
C GLY A 184 -2.59 -31.18 -5.65
N ALA A 185 -2.72 -30.23 -4.72
CA ALA A 185 -3.56 -30.38 -3.53
C ALA A 185 -5.08 -30.46 -3.80
N GLY A 186 -5.51 -30.28 -5.06
CA GLY A 186 -6.93 -30.31 -5.44
C GLY A 186 -7.64 -28.94 -5.38
N LYS A 187 -6.92 -27.82 -5.29
CA LYS A 187 -7.49 -26.45 -5.28
C LYS A 187 -8.45 -26.19 -6.45
N SER A 188 -7.97 -26.38 -7.67
CA SER A 188 -8.75 -26.13 -8.90
C SER A 188 -9.93 -27.10 -9.01
N THR A 189 -9.72 -28.38 -8.67
CA THR A 189 -10.77 -29.39 -8.60
C THR A 189 -11.86 -29.01 -7.60
N ALA A 190 -11.49 -28.57 -6.39
CA ALA A 190 -12.43 -28.13 -5.36
C ALA A 190 -13.16 -26.83 -5.76
N THR A 191 -12.45 -25.91 -6.43
CA THR A 191 -13.01 -24.65 -6.95
C THR A 191 -14.08 -24.94 -8.01
N LEU A 192 -13.78 -25.81 -8.98
CA LEU A 192 -14.73 -26.24 -10.00
C LEU A 192 -15.92 -27.01 -9.40
N ALA A 193 -15.68 -27.89 -8.42
CA ALA A 193 -16.76 -28.60 -7.72
C ALA A 193 -17.70 -27.63 -6.97
N CYS A 194 -17.15 -26.56 -6.39
CA CYS A 194 -17.94 -25.50 -5.76
C CYS A 194 -18.80 -24.75 -6.78
N LEU A 195 -18.21 -24.41 -7.93
CA LEU A 195 -18.90 -23.75 -9.03
C LEU A 195 -20.06 -24.60 -9.58
N ASP A 196 -19.84 -25.89 -9.83
CA ASP A 196 -20.90 -26.84 -10.23
C ASP A 196 -21.98 -27.02 -9.16
N GLY A 197 -21.57 -26.94 -7.89
CA GLY A 197 -22.46 -26.96 -6.74
C GLY A 197 -23.28 -25.69 -6.53
N GLY A 198 -23.12 -24.67 -7.38
CA GLY A 198 -23.87 -23.41 -7.32
C GLY A 198 -23.27 -22.33 -6.42
N LEU A 199 -22.04 -22.50 -5.94
CA LEU A 199 -21.30 -21.39 -5.31
C LEU A 199 -20.76 -20.44 -6.40
N GLY A 200 -20.54 -19.20 -6.01
CA GLY A 200 -19.84 -18.21 -6.82
C GLY A 200 -18.33 -18.47 -6.84
N TYR A 201 -17.72 -18.00 -7.92
CA TYR A 201 -16.30 -18.10 -8.25
C TYR A 201 -15.65 -16.73 -8.15
N ALA A 202 -14.54 -16.64 -7.42
CA ALA A 202 -13.74 -15.42 -7.34
C ALA A 202 -12.27 -15.64 -7.75
N GLY A 203 -11.96 -16.76 -8.40
CA GLY A 203 -10.62 -17.06 -8.92
C GLY A 203 -10.20 -18.51 -8.69
N ASP A 204 -9.25 -18.95 -9.52
CA ASP A 204 -8.51 -20.20 -9.41
C ASP A 204 -7.04 -19.88 -9.73
N ASP A 205 -6.12 -20.54 -9.02
CA ASP A 205 -4.70 -20.19 -8.88
C ASP A 205 -4.40 -18.75 -8.40
N PHE A 206 -5.09 -17.68 -8.77
CA PHE A 206 -4.80 -16.34 -8.27
C PHE A 206 -6.05 -15.56 -7.88
N VAL A 207 -6.03 -15.07 -6.64
CA VAL A 207 -6.99 -14.10 -6.10
C VAL A 207 -6.24 -12.89 -5.56
N LEU A 208 -6.90 -11.72 -5.57
CA LEU A 208 -6.38 -10.50 -4.96
C LEU A 208 -7.08 -10.26 -3.63
N ILE A 209 -6.32 -10.01 -2.56
CA ILE A 209 -6.88 -9.85 -1.21
C ILE A 209 -6.38 -8.55 -0.60
N ASP A 210 -7.29 -7.78 -0.02
CA ASP A 210 -6.96 -6.69 0.88
C ASP A 210 -6.77 -7.23 2.31
N THR A 211 -5.55 -7.23 2.83
CA THR A 211 -5.25 -7.77 4.17
C THR A 211 -5.79 -6.91 5.32
N THR A 212 -6.25 -5.69 5.03
CA THR A 212 -6.87 -4.81 6.04
C THR A 212 -8.35 -5.09 6.18
N THR A 213 -9.06 -5.18 5.04
CA THR A 213 -10.52 -5.35 5.05
C THR A 213 -10.95 -6.82 5.02
N GLY A 214 -10.14 -7.69 4.41
CA GLY A 214 -10.48 -9.07 4.10
C GLY A 214 -11.28 -9.25 2.82
N LEU A 215 -11.41 -8.22 1.98
CA LEU A 215 -12.07 -8.37 0.68
C LEU A 215 -11.20 -9.21 -0.26
N VAL A 216 -11.81 -10.23 -0.85
CA VAL A 216 -11.23 -11.06 -1.91
C VAL A 216 -11.83 -10.59 -3.23
N HIS A 217 -11.01 -10.22 -4.19
CA HIS A 217 -11.42 -9.77 -5.51
C HIS A 217 -11.08 -10.81 -6.59
N CYS A 218 -12.01 -11.01 -7.51
CA CYS A 218 -11.79 -11.88 -8.67
C CYS A 218 -10.91 -11.18 -9.69
N LEU A 219 -9.65 -11.60 -9.73
CA LEU A 219 -8.67 -11.04 -10.65
C LEU A 219 -8.82 -11.65 -12.05
N TYR A 220 -8.85 -12.98 -12.12
CA TYR A 220 -8.94 -13.72 -13.37
C TYR A 220 -10.14 -14.67 -13.36
N ASN A 221 -10.82 -14.81 -14.50
CA ASN A 221 -11.95 -15.74 -14.67
C ASN A 221 -11.54 -17.07 -15.31
N VAL A 222 -10.31 -17.55 -15.05
CA VAL A 222 -9.75 -18.76 -15.66
C VAL A 222 -9.63 -19.87 -14.63
N ALA A 223 -10.41 -20.94 -14.78
CA ALA A 223 -10.26 -22.16 -14.00
C ALA A 223 -9.42 -23.19 -14.75
N LYS A 224 -8.68 -24.03 -14.01
CA LYS A 224 -7.81 -25.06 -14.60
C LYS A 224 -8.32 -26.47 -14.36
N LEU A 225 -8.23 -27.30 -15.39
CA LEU A 225 -8.69 -28.67 -15.38
C LEU A 225 -7.62 -29.62 -15.94
N GLU A 226 -7.20 -30.60 -15.13
CA GLU A 226 -6.31 -31.68 -15.58
C GLU A 226 -7.04 -32.63 -16.53
N ALA A 227 -6.32 -33.23 -17.48
CA ALA A 227 -6.88 -34.20 -18.42
C ALA A 227 -7.60 -35.35 -17.71
N ASP A 228 -7.00 -35.88 -16.65
CA ASP A 228 -7.55 -37.00 -15.86
C ASP A 228 -8.83 -36.63 -15.09
N ASN A 229 -9.11 -35.33 -14.93
CA ASN A 229 -10.31 -34.85 -14.25
C ASN A 229 -11.46 -34.49 -15.23
N LEU A 230 -11.25 -34.56 -16.54
CA LEU A 230 -12.30 -34.22 -17.54
C LEU A 230 -13.58 -35.04 -17.35
N SER A 231 -13.44 -36.34 -17.05
CA SER A 231 -14.57 -37.24 -16.82
C SER A 231 -15.40 -36.86 -15.59
N ARG A 232 -14.79 -36.19 -14.60
CA ARG A 232 -15.44 -35.74 -13.38
C ARG A 232 -16.21 -34.44 -13.57
N PHE A 233 -15.92 -33.69 -14.63
CA PHE A 233 -16.54 -32.42 -14.97
C PHE A 233 -17.03 -32.42 -16.43
N PRO A 234 -18.00 -33.28 -16.80
CA PRO A 234 -18.38 -33.51 -18.19
C PRO A 234 -18.90 -32.25 -18.90
N HIS A 235 -19.58 -31.37 -18.18
CA HIS A 235 -20.02 -30.06 -18.70
C HIS A 235 -18.82 -29.19 -19.09
N TRP A 236 -17.83 -29.06 -18.20
CA TRP A 236 -16.62 -28.25 -18.44
C TRP A 236 -15.66 -28.88 -19.46
N ALA A 237 -15.64 -30.20 -19.59
CA ALA A 237 -14.79 -30.88 -20.57
C ALA A 237 -15.06 -30.44 -22.03
N SER A 238 -16.30 -30.03 -22.32
CA SER A 238 -16.68 -29.47 -23.64
C SER A 238 -16.26 -28.01 -23.85
N GLN A 239 -15.85 -27.32 -22.78
CA GLN A 239 -15.59 -25.87 -22.73
C GLN A 239 -14.10 -25.53 -22.56
N VAL A 240 -13.22 -26.54 -22.62
CA VAL A 240 -11.77 -26.32 -22.54
C VAL A 240 -11.29 -25.57 -23.78
N ALA A 241 -10.74 -24.38 -23.57
CA ALA A 241 -10.33 -23.47 -24.65
C ALA A 241 -9.05 -23.90 -25.38
N ASN A 242 -8.15 -24.62 -24.69
CA ASN A 242 -6.85 -25.08 -25.21
C ASN A 242 -6.80 -26.62 -25.30
N ARG A 243 -7.89 -27.25 -25.78
CA ARG A 243 -8.03 -28.71 -25.81
C ARG A 243 -6.90 -29.41 -26.58
N ASP A 244 -6.40 -28.79 -27.64
CA ASP A 244 -5.31 -29.32 -28.47
C ASP A 244 -3.96 -29.36 -27.74
N SER A 245 -3.80 -28.57 -26.67
CA SER A 245 -2.60 -28.53 -25.83
C SER A 245 -2.62 -29.54 -24.69
N MET A 246 -3.71 -30.29 -24.50
CA MET A 246 -3.83 -31.33 -23.48
C MET A 246 -3.27 -32.67 -24.00
N PRO A 247 -2.63 -33.50 -23.14
CA PRO A 247 -2.44 -33.35 -21.70
C PRO A 247 -1.17 -32.59 -21.31
N ALA A 248 -0.39 -32.10 -22.29
CA ALA A 248 0.89 -31.41 -22.01
C ALA A 248 0.71 -30.15 -21.15
N GLN A 249 -0.45 -29.50 -21.27
CA GLN A 249 -0.86 -28.37 -20.45
C GLN A 249 -2.23 -28.64 -19.83
N LYS A 250 -2.51 -27.98 -18.70
CA LYS A 250 -3.84 -28.01 -18.09
C LYS A 250 -4.85 -27.33 -19.00
N GLY A 251 -6.06 -27.88 -19.05
CA GLY A 251 -7.19 -27.28 -19.72
C GLY A 251 -7.56 -25.95 -19.05
N GLN A 252 -7.76 -24.90 -19.85
CA GLN A 252 -8.19 -23.58 -19.42
C GLN A 252 -9.68 -23.39 -19.69
N LEU A 253 -10.39 -22.91 -18.69
CA LEU A 253 -11.84 -22.67 -18.72
C LEU A 253 -12.10 -21.19 -18.42
N PHE A 254 -12.57 -20.43 -19.40
CA PHE A 254 -12.95 -19.04 -19.22
C PHE A 254 -14.36 -18.97 -18.63
N VAL A 255 -14.44 -19.03 -17.30
CA VAL A 255 -15.69 -19.17 -16.54
C VAL A 255 -16.72 -18.09 -16.91
N TYR A 256 -16.29 -16.84 -17.08
CA TYR A 256 -17.18 -15.73 -17.41
C TYR A 256 -17.92 -15.91 -18.74
N GLN A 257 -17.31 -16.58 -19.73
CA GLN A 257 -17.93 -16.84 -21.04
C GLN A 257 -19.10 -17.85 -20.94
N HIS A 258 -19.05 -18.75 -19.96
CA HIS A 258 -20.02 -19.84 -19.83
C HIS A 258 -20.99 -19.66 -18.63
N ARG A 259 -20.55 -18.97 -17.57
CA ARG A 259 -21.28 -18.78 -16.31
C ARG A 259 -21.07 -17.37 -15.74
N PRO A 260 -21.43 -16.29 -16.47
CA PRO A 260 -21.13 -14.91 -16.04
C PRO A 260 -21.76 -14.55 -14.68
N GLN A 261 -22.95 -15.05 -14.39
CA GLN A 261 -23.66 -14.78 -13.12
C GLN A 261 -22.99 -15.41 -11.89
N GLN A 262 -22.13 -16.42 -12.08
CA GLN A 262 -21.41 -17.07 -10.98
C GLN A 262 -20.01 -16.47 -10.77
N VAL A 263 -19.51 -15.61 -11.67
CA VAL A 263 -18.25 -14.90 -11.45
C VAL A 263 -18.52 -13.70 -10.54
N LEU A 264 -18.00 -13.77 -9.32
CA LEU A 264 -18.14 -12.73 -8.32
C LEU A 264 -17.12 -11.63 -8.57
N ASN A 265 -17.50 -10.36 -8.43
CA ASN A 265 -16.53 -9.27 -8.42
C ASN A 265 -15.64 -9.32 -7.17
N GLN A 266 -16.26 -9.58 -6.02
CA GLN A 266 -15.61 -9.70 -4.73
C GLN A 266 -16.50 -10.43 -3.71
N PHE A 267 -15.91 -10.85 -2.59
CA PHE A 267 -16.63 -11.26 -1.38
C PHE A 267 -15.77 -11.00 -0.13
N LEU A 268 -16.38 -11.03 1.07
CA LEU A 268 -15.64 -10.94 2.32
C LEU A 268 -15.06 -12.29 2.74
N LEU A 269 -13.75 -12.36 2.95
CA LEU A 269 -13.08 -13.56 3.44
C LEU A 269 -13.57 -13.93 4.84
N ARG A 270 -13.96 -15.19 5.02
CA ARG A 270 -14.41 -15.73 6.31
C ARG A 270 -13.54 -16.84 6.85
N ALA A 271 -12.89 -17.62 5.99
CA ALA A 271 -12.01 -18.72 6.38
C ALA A 271 -11.00 -19.04 5.28
N ILE A 272 -9.95 -19.76 5.64
CA ILE A 272 -8.99 -20.36 4.71
C ILE A 272 -9.05 -21.88 4.88
N ALA A 273 -9.38 -22.58 3.82
CA ALA A 273 -9.45 -24.03 3.76
C ALA A 273 -8.27 -24.59 2.97
N LEU A 274 -7.76 -25.73 3.44
CA LEU A 274 -6.60 -26.45 2.93
C LEU A 274 -7.09 -27.76 2.30
N PRO A 275 -7.34 -27.82 0.97
CA PRO A 275 -7.77 -29.05 0.34
C PRO A 275 -6.70 -30.13 0.46
N HIS A 276 -7.12 -31.30 0.89
CA HIS A 276 -6.33 -32.52 0.89
C HIS A 276 -7.17 -33.64 0.28
N PHE A 277 -6.60 -34.42 -0.63
CA PHE A 277 -7.31 -35.56 -1.21
C PHE A 277 -6.93 -36.83 -0.45
N GLY A 278 -7.85 -37.29 0.41
CA GLY A 278 -7.64 -38.47 1.26
C GLY A 278 -8.03 -39.81 0.61
N GLY A 279 -8.57 -39.82 -0.61
CA GLY A 279 -9.01 -41.04 -1.30
C GLY A 279 -10.30 -41.66 -0.75
N THR A 280 -10.98 -41.00 0.19
CA THR A 280 -12.28 -41.41 0.72
C THR A 280 -13.42 -40.98 -0.19
N THR A 281 -14.60 -41.58 -0.04
CA THR A 281 -15.81 -41.14 -0.75
C THR A 281 -16.36 -39.84 -0.15
N GLY A 282 -16.37 -39.74 1.18
CA GLY A 282 -16.90 -38.59 1.92
C GLY A 282 -15.95 -37.39 1.96
N THR A 283 -16.51 -36.19 1.97
CA THR A 283 -15.78 -34.94 2.25
C THR A 283 -16.01 -34.49 3.70
N THR A 284 -14.94 -34.20 4.43
CA THR A 284 -15.01 -33.67 5.81
C THR A 284 -14.08 -32.47 5.99
N TYR A 285 -14.21 -31.77 7.12
CA TYR A 285 -13.29 -30.69 7.49
C TYR A 285 -12.99 -30.70 8.98
N ARG A 286 -11.80 -30.20 9.33
CA ARG A 286 -11.31 -30.08 10.71
C ARG A 286 -10.46 -28.81 10.85
N PRO A 287 -10.28 -28.25 12.06
CA PRO A 287 -9.40 -27.10 12.25
C PRO A 287 -7.96 -27.39 11.77
N ALA A 288 -7.30 -26.34 11.28
CA ALA A 288 -5.89 -26.33 10.94
C ALA A 288 -5.15 -25.27 11.76
N THR A 289 -3.83 -25.42 11.85
CA THR A 289 -2.94 -24.46 12.52
C THR A 289 -2.44 -23.40 11.53
N SER A 290 -2.03 -22.24 12.05
CA SER A 290 -1.41 -21.18 11.24
C SER A 290 -0.13 -21.65 10.55
N ALA A 291 0.64 -22.55 11.17
CA ALA A 291 1.83 -23.14 10.56
C ALA A 291 1.48 -24.01 9.34
N GLU A 292 0.48 -24.89 9.45
CA GLU A 292 0.00 -25.70 8.32
C GLU A 292 -0.53 -24.83 7.18
N ALA A 293 -1.33 -23.81 7.50
CA ALA A 293 -1.87 -22.90 6.50
C ALA A 293 -0.77 -22.08 5.81
N LEU A 294 0.21 -21.57 6.57
CA LEU A 294 1.31 -20.80 6.01
C LEU A 294 2.19 -21.68 5.08
N LEU A 295 2.47 -22.92 5.47
CA LEU A 295 3.21 -23.88 4.64
C LEU A 295 2.47 -24.25 3.35
N ALA A 296 1.14 -24.27 3.37
CA ALA A 296 0.32 -24.52 2.20
C ALA A 296 0.23 -23.31 1.25
N LEU A 297 0.24 -22.09 1.81
CA LEU A 297 -0.02 -20.84 1.12
C LEU A 297 1.26 -20.18 0.58
N ALA A 298 2.27 -20.01 1.44
CA ALA A 298 3.39 -19.12 1.19
C ALA A 298 4.38 -19.61 0.12
N PRO A 299 4.87 -20.87 0.14
CA PRO A 299 5.92 -21.29 -0.80
C PRO A 299 5.50 -21.15 -2.26
N SER A 300 4.27 -21.55 -2.60
CA SER A 300 3.77 -21.48 -3.97
C SER A 300 3.49 -20.04 -4.41
N THR A 301 2.89 -19.22 -3.53
CA THR A 301 2.63 -17.81 -3.81
C THR A 301 3.94 -17.05 -4.04
N MET A 302 4.93 -17.23 -3.16
CA MET A 302 6.21 -16.53 -3.26
C MET A 302 6.99 -16.92 -4.51
N ALA A 303 7.11 -18.22 -4.79
CA ALA A 303 7.86 -18.70 -5.94
C ALA A 303 7.24 -18.26 -7.28
N LEU A 304 5.91 -18.26 -7.39
CA LEU A 304 5.22 -17.87 -8.63
C LEU A 304 5.25 -16.36 -8.89
N LEU A 305 5.40 -15.55 -7.84
CA LEU A 305 5.43 -14.10 -7.94
C LEU A 305 6.84 -13.52 -7.88
N GLY A 306 7.85 -14.31 -7.50
CA GLY A 306 9.17 -13.81 -7.14
C GLY A 306 9.11 -12.87 -5.93
N ALA A 307 8.20 -13.16 -4.98
CA ALA A 307 7.84 -12.21 -3.94
C ALA A 307 8.84 -12.16 -2.78
N GLY A 308 9.01 -10.96 -2.22
CA GLY A 308 9.92 -10.70 -1.10
C GLY A 308 9.27 -10.70 0.30
N PRO A 309 10.01 -10.22 1.32
CA PRO A 309 9.58 -10.23 2.72
C PRO A 309 8.27 -9.47 3.00
N THR A 310 7.97 -8.40 2.26
CA THR A 310 6.70 -7.67 2.37
C THR A 310 5.49 -8.57 2.11
N THR A 311 5.56 -9.37 1.05
CA THR A 311 4.48 -10.30 0.70
C THR A 311 4.37 -11.40 1.72
N PHE A 312 5.50 -11.95 2.18
CA PHE A 312 5.49 -12.96 3.24
C PHE A 312 4.79 -12.47 4.51
N ARG A 313 5.06 -11.23 4.96
CA ARG A 313 4.36 -10.63 6.11
C ARG A 313 2.85 -10.52 5.90
N LYS A 314 2.41 -10.13 4.70
CA LYS A 314 0.97 -10.08 4.34
C LYS A 314 0.32 -11.46 4.39
N LEU A 315 1.03 -12.51 3.94
CA LEU A 315 0.54 -13.89 4.00
C LEU A 315 0.44 -14.39 5.45
N THR A 316 1.42 -14.07 6.30
CA THR A 316 1.38 -14.36 7.74
C THR A 316 0.19 -13.69 8.40
N GLN A 317 -0.03 -12.40 8.12
CA GLN A 317 -1.18 -11.65 8.62
C GLN A 317 -2.51 -12.33 8.25
N LEU A 318 -2.67 -12.84 7.02
CA LEU A 318 -3.88 -13.53 6.60
C LEU A 318 -4.13 -14.83 7.40
N VAL A 319 -3.11 -15.65 7.62
CA VAL A 319 -3.30 -16.92 8.35
C VAL A 319 -3.47 -16.74 9.87
N GLU A 320 -3.09 -15.58 10.41
CA GLU A 320 -3.32 -15.22 11.82
C GLU A 320 -4.73 -14.65 12.05
N GLN A 321 -5.31 -14.01 11.04
CA GLN A 321 -6.60 -13.30 11.17
C GLN A 321 -7.83 -14.17 10.94
N TYR A 322 -7.72 -15.26 10.18
CA TYR A 322 -8.88 -16.02 9.71
C TYR A 322 -8.90 -17.45 10.25
N PRO A 323 -10.10 -17.99 10.56
CA PRO A 323 -10.29 -19.41 10.83
C PRO A 323 -9.70 -20.29 9.73
N LEU A 324 -9.00 -21.35 10.15
CA LEU A 324 -8.25 -22.24 9.27
C LEU A 324 -8.81 -23.66 9.35
N TYR A 325 -8.99 -24.30 8.21
CA TYR A 325 -9.52 -25.66 8.13
C TYR A 325 -8.73 -26.52 7.17
N TRP A 326 -8.51 -27.78 7.53
CA TRP A 326 -8.28 -28.83 6.55
C TRP A 326 -9.61 -29.22 5.93
N LEU A 327 -9.64 -29.32 4.60
CA LEU A 327 -10.77 -29.81 3.82
C LEU A 327 -10.37 -31.14 3.19
N GLU A 328 -10.75 -32.23 3.84
CA GLU A 328 -10.46 -33.59 3.40
C GLU A 328 -11.45 -33.94 2.27
N THR A 329 -11.07 -33.63 1.03
CA THR A 329 -11.90 -33.79 -0.16
C THR A 329 -12.07 -35.25 -0.55
N GLY A 330 -13.34 -35.67 -0.69
CA GLY A 330 -13.71 -37.00 -1.16
C GLY A 330 -13.80 -37.11 -2.69
N THR A 331 -14.05 -38.33 -3.17
CA THR A 331 -14.28 -38.57 -4.62
C THR A 331 -15.63 -38.07 -5.10
N ASP A 332 -16.64 -37.99 -4.21
CA ASP A 332 -17.98 -37.46 -4.47
C ASP A 332 -17.96 -35.91 -4.48
N LEU A 333 -17.71 -35.34 -5.66
CA LEU A 333 -17.52 -33.90 -5.86
C LEU A 333 -18.64 -33.01 -5.29
N PRO A 334 -19.95 -33.34 -5.44
CA PRO A 334 -21.05 -32.61 -4.81
C PRO A 334 -20.93 -32.41 -3.28
N GLN A 335 -20.14 -33.21 -2.56
CA GLN A 335 -19.95 -33.01 -1.12
C GLN A 335 -19.00 -31.86 -0.77
N ILE A 336 -18.12 -31.47 -1.70
CA ILE A 336 -17.19 -30.35 -1.51
C ILE A 336 -17.92 -29.02 -1.29
N PRO A 337 -18.85 -28.57 -2.17
CA PRO A 337 -19.63 -27.37 -1.90
C PRO A 337 -20.47 -27.46 -0.62
N ALA A 338 -20.96 -28.66 -0.26
CA ALA A 338 -21.70 -28.85 0.98
C ALA A 338 -20.82 -28.62 2.21
N ALA A 339 -19.58 -29.12 2.21
CA ALA A 339 -18.60 -28.87 3.26
C ALA A 339 -18.20 -27.39 3.36
N VAL A 340 -17.99 -26.71 2.23
CA VAL A 340 -17.71 -25.27 2.18
C VAL A 340 -18.85 -24.47 2.81
N ARG A 341 -20.11 -24.76 2.45
CA ARG A 341 -21.29 -24.14 3.09
C ARG A 341 -21.36 -24.44 4.58
N GLY A 342 -21.02 -25.66 4.98
CA GLY A 342 -20.92 -26.08 6.38
C GLY A 342 -19.96 -25.20 7.17
N ILE A 343 -18.74 -25.00 6.66
CA ILE A 343 -17.74 -24.10 7.26
C ILE A 343 -18.30 -22.68 7.39
N LEU A 344 -18.81 -22.10 6.29
CA LEU A 344 -19.31 -20.72 6.29
C LEU A 344 -20.48 -20.53 7.26
N SER A 345 -21.38 -21.52 7.39
CA SER A 345 -22.54 -21.46 8.29
C SER A 345 -22.20 -21.46 9.79
N GLN A 346 -21.00 -21.93 10.17
CA GLN A 346 -20.54 -21.97 11.56
C GLN A 346 -19.91 -20.65 12.03
N LEU A 347 -19.68 -19.70 11.13
CA LEU A 347 -18.89 -18.50 11.42
C LEU A 347 -19.80 -17.28 11.65
N ASN A 348 -19.61 -16.59 12.78
CA ASN A 348 -20.36 -15.37 13.13
C ASN A 348 -20.31 -14.32 12.01
N PRO A 349 -21.44 -13.78 11.53
CA PRO A 349 -21.46 -12.81 10.44
C PRO A 349 -20.49 -11.64 10.69
N LYS A 350 -19.50 -11.49 9.81
CA LYS A 350 -18.69 -10.28 9.70
C LYS A 350 -19.43 -9.36 8.73
N PRO A 351 -19.80 -8.13 9.12
CA PRO A 351 -20.43 -7.20 8.21
C PRO A 351 -19.49 -6.97 7.02
N MET A 352 -20.05 -6.93 5.81
CA MET A 352 -19.28 -6.47 4.66
C MET A 352 -18.73 -5.09 5.03
N PRO A 353 -17.42 -4.83 4.95
CA PRO A 353 -16.94 -3.47 5.01
C PRO A 353 -17.73 -2.70 3.97
N ASP A 354 -18.32 -1.56 4.34
CA ASP A 354 -19.17 -0.78 3.44
C ASP A 354 -18.52 -0.78 2.06
N ALA A 355 -19.23 -1.33 1.07
CA ALA A 355 -18.75 -1.31 -0.30
C ALA A 355 -18.45 0.16 -0.57
N LYS A 356 -17.16 0.52 -0.69
CA LYS A 356 -16.81 1.84 -1.18
C LYS A 356 -17.59 1.96 -2.49
N PRO A 357 -18.46 2.98 -2.64
CA PRO A 357 -19.10 3.23 -3.91
C PRO A 357 -17.99 3.26 -4.95
N GLN A 358 -18.23 2.62 -6.10
CA GLN A 358 -17.52 2.98 -7.32
C GLN A 358 -17.36 4.49 -7.31
N THR A 359 -16.14 4.95 -7.53
CA THR A 359 -15.74 6.35 -7.54
C THR A 359 -16.50 7.11 -8.63
N ASP A 360 -17.76 7.40 -8.37
CA ASP A 360 -18.33 8.68 -8.71
C ASP A 360 -17.68 9.67 -7.73
N THR A 361 -16.68 10.39 -8.23
CA THR A 361 -15.89 11.38 -7.48
C THR A 361 -16.73 12.56 -7.01
N SER A 362 -18.05 12.50 -7.10
CA SER A 362 -18.90 13.64 -6.83
C SER A 362 -19.48 13.72 -5.42
N LYS A 363 -19.33 12.73 -4.51
CA LYS A 363 -19.69 12.89 -3.06
C LYS A 363 -19.36 11.69 -2.15
N ALA A 364 -18.08 11.52 -1.79
CA ALA A 364 -17.75 10.87 -0.50
C ALA A 364 -18.07 11.86 0.64
N ALA A 365 -18.45 11.36 1.82
CA ALA A 365 -18.35 12.18 3.03
C ALA A 365 -16.89 12.68 3.11
N PRO A 366 -16.66 13.99 3.28
CA PRO A 366 -15.34 14.56 3.07
C PRO A 366 -14.36 13.90 4.04
N GLN A 367 -13.30 13.29 3.49
CA GLN A 367 -12.14 12.90 4.30
C GLN A 367 -11.74 14.13 5.13
N PRO A 368 -11.43 14.00 6.42
CA PRO A 368 -11.18 15.16 7.26
C PRO A 368 -9.94 15.90 6.74
N LEU A 369 -10.07 17.18 6.42
CA LEU A 369 -8.91 17.96 5.97
C LEU A 369 -7.87 18.00 7.09
N VAL A 370 -6.61 17.72 6.75
CA VAL A 370 -5.46 17.90 7.65
C VAL A 370 -4.70 19.14 7.21
N SER A 371 -4.55 20.12 8.12
CA SER A 371 -3.69 21.27 7.87
C SER A 371 -2.29 21.00 8.41
N VAL A 372 -1.28 21.04 7.55
CA VAL A 372 0.13 20.93 7.93
C VAL A 372 0.71 22.33 8.02
N ILE A 373 1.10 22.72 9.24
CA ILE A 373 1.74 24.02 9.50
C ILE A 373 3.25 23.86 9.39
N MET A 374 3.87 24.71 8.56
CA MET A 374 5.32 24.69 8.33
C MET A 374 5.91 26.11 8.53
N PRO A 375 6.62 26.37 9.64
CA PRO A 375 7.40 27.60 9.77
C PRO A 375 8.66 27.52 8.89
N VAL A 376 8.90 28.53 8.08
CA VAL A 376 10.01 28.59 7.12
C VAL A 376 10.90 29.80 7.45
N TYR A 377 12.19 29.59 7.63
CA TYR A 377 13.17 30.67 7.75
C TYR A 377 14.53 30.19 7.24
N ASN A 378 15.00 30.76 6.13
CA ASN A 378 16.29 30.43 5.50
C ASN A 378 16.51 28.91 5.31
N ALA A 379 15.53 28.26 4.69
CA ALA A 379 15.42 26.81 4.56
C ALA A 379 15.55 26.33 3.10
N GLU A 380 16.18 27.10 2.20
CA GLU A 380 16.24 26.78 0.77
C GLU A 380 16.78 25.36 0.49
N ARG A 381 17.64 24.87 1.38
CA ARG A 381 18.25 23.55 1.28
C ARG A 381 17.27 22.39 1.57
N PHE A 382 16.25 22.60 2.41
CA PHE A 382 15.47 21.49 2.97
C PHE A 382 13.96 21.59 2.74
N VAL A 383 13.43 22.81 2.62
CA VAL A 383 11.97 23.05 2.59
C VAL A 383 11.27 22.33 1.45
N GLY A 384 11.95 22.18 0.31
CA GLY A 384 11.41 21.44 -0.84
C GLY A 384 11.17 19.96 -0.52
N ASP A 385 12.06 19.30 0.23
CA ASP A 385 11.88 17.92 0.63
C ASP A 385 10.84 17.76 1.73
N ALA A 386 10.80 18.69 2.68
CA ALA A 386 9.78 18.70 3.74
C ALA A 386 8.38 18.74 3.13
N ILE A 387 8.14 19.66 2.18
CA ILE A 387 6.86 19.75 1.45
C ILE A 387 6.57 18.46 0.67
N ARG A 388 7.55 17.90 -0.06
CA ARG A 388 7.37 16.64 -0.79
C ARG A 388 7.03 15.47 0.13
N SER A 389 7.60 15.40 1.33
CA SER A 389 7.30 14.33 2.29
C SER A 389 5.84 14.31 2.72
N VAL A 390 5.20 15.48 2.77
CA VAL A 390 3.76 15.61 3.04
C VAL A 390 2.95 15.22 1.81
N LEU A 391 3.30 15.78 0.64
CA LEU A 391 2.55 15.57 -0.62
C LEU A 391 2.62 14.12 -1.13
N ASN A 392 3.73 13.43 -0.89
CA ASN A 392 3.93 12.03 -1.25
C ASN A 392 3.37 11.05 -0.20
N GLY A 393 2.73 11.56 0.86
CA GLY A 393 2.13 10.74 1.90
C GLY A 393 0.89 9.99 1.41
N GLN A 394 0.55 8.92 2.13
CA GLN A 394 -0.60 8.04 1.82
C GLN A 394 -1.97 8.69 2.10
N TYR A 395 -2.01 9.94 2.59
CA TYR A 395 -3.24 10.67 2.91
C TYR A 395 -3.40 11.91 2.01
N PRO A 396 -4.41 11.96 1.12
CA PRO A 396 -4.45 12.95 0.04
C PRO A 396 -5.12 14.28 0.43
N ASN A 397 -5.99 14.31 1.45
CA ASN A 397 -6.74 15.53 1.79
C ASN A 397 -5.99 16.43 2.79
N VAL A 398 -4.92 17.05 2.29
CA VAL A 398 -4.05 17.95 3.07
C VAL A 398 -4.08 19.36 2.50
N GLU A 399 -3.91 20.35 3.37
CA GLU A 399 -3.43 21.68 2.98
C GLU A 399 -2.11 21.95 3.70
N ILE A 400 -1.16 22.56 3.01
CA ILE A 400 0.13 22.95 3.61
C ILE A 400 0.13 24.47 3.75
N ILE A 401 0.40 24.96 4.96
CA ILE A 401 0.48 26.39 5.26
C ILE A 401 1.91 26.69 5.65
N CYS A 402 2.66 27.26 4.71
CA CYS A 402 4.04 27.69 4.91
C CYS A 402 4.05 29.16 5.32
N VAL A 403 4.50 29.45 6.53
CA VAL A 403 4.72 30.83 6.98
C VAL A 403 6.21 31.11 6.93
N ASP A 404 6.60 31.93 5.96
CA ASP A 404 7.95 32.45 5.80
C ASP A 404 8.19 33.61 6.77
N ASP A 405 9.05 33.36 7.76
CA ASP A 405 9.38 34.25 8.87
C ASP A 405 10.55 35.17 8.53
N GLY A 406 10.52 35.77 7.34
CA GLY A 406 11.50 36.75 6.88
C GLY A 406 12.75 36.14 6.25
N SER A 407 12.63 35.05 5.48
CA SER A 407 13.76 34.45 4.76
C SER A 407 14.41 35.42 3.79
N THR A 408 15.73 35.34 3.68
CA THR A 408 16.55 36.14 2.74
C THR A 408 17.16 35.30 1.62
N ASP A 409 16.93 33.99 1.64
CA ASP A 409 17.41 33.00 0.67
C ASP A 409 16.30 32.63 -0.35
N SER A 410 16.51 31.53 -1.09
CA SER A 410 15.57 31.08 -2.12
C SER A 410 14.31 30.38 -1.58
N SER A 411 14.10 30.32 -0.26
CA SER A 411 12.98 29.58 0.37
C SER A 411 11.61 29.97 -0.19
N ALA A 412 11.36 31.27 -0.33
CA ALA A 412 10.08 31.77 -0.85
C ALA A 412 9.81 31.25 -2.27
N GLN A 413 10.83 31.29 -3.14
CA GLN A 413 10.73 30.84 -4.52
C GLN A 413 10.48 29.33 -4.58
N ILE A 414 11.18 28.55 -3.75
CA ILE A 414 11.03 27.10 -3.67
C ILE A 414 9.63 26.72 -3.19
N VAL A 415 9.13 27.33 -2.13
CA VAL A 415 7.79 27.05 -1.58
C VAL A 415 6.70 27.41 -2.59
N GLN A 416 6.80 28.57 -3.23
CA GLN A 416 5.83 29.03 -4.23
C GLN A 416 5.80 28.15 -5.48
N ALA A 417 6.91 27.51 -5.83
CA ALA A 417 6.99 26.60 -6.98
C ALA A 417 6.10 25.35 -6.86
N PHE A 418 5.66 24.99 -5.64
CA PHE A 418 4.70 23.89 -5.43
C PHE A 418 3.26 24.25 -5.81
N GLY A 419 2.98 25.52 -6.14
CA GLY A 419 1.68 25.95 -6.63
C GLY A 419 0.59 25.99 -5.55
N PRO A 420 -0.70 25.89 -5.94
CA PRO A 420 -1.82 26.24 -5.06
C PRO A 420 -2.08 25.24 -3.91
N VAL A 421 -1.43 24.08 -3.94
CA VAL A 421 -1.52 23.08 -2.84
C VAL A 421 -0.78 23.55 -1.58
N VAL A 422 0.17 24.48 -1.73
CA VAL A 422 0.90 25.10 -0.62
C VAL A 422 0.51 26.57 -0.50
N ARG A 423 -0.08 26.94 0.63
CA ARG A 423 -0.35 28.34 0.96
C ARG A 423 0.90 28.96 1.56
N TYR A 424 1.58 29.78 0.77
CA TYR A 424 2.67 30.61 1.23
C TYR A 424 2.16 31.91 1.88
N VAL A 425 2.70 32.26 3.04
CA VAL A 425 2.43 33.50 3.76
C VAL A 425 3.74 34.09 4.24
N TYR A 426 4.00 35.34 3.91
CA TYR A 426 5.16 36.07 4.40
C TYR A 426 4.83 36.83 5.68
N GLN A 427 5.78 36.87 6.61
CA GLN A 427 5.81 37.81 7.74
C GLN A 427 7.23 38.30 8.00
N GLU A 428 7.37 39.44 8.67
CA GLU A 428 8.66 39.85 9.23
C GLU A 428 9.07 38.90 10.37
N ASN A 429 10.39 38.66 10.52
CA ASN A 429 10.91 37.67 11.46
C ASN A 429 10.44 37.92 12.90
N ARG A 430 9.65 36.99 13.44
CA ARG A 430 9.10 37.01 14.81
C ARG A 430 9.32 35.69 15.55
N GLY A 431 10.00 34.73 14.93
CA GLY A 431 10.32 33.43 15.49
C GLY A 431 9.29 32.34 15.16
N PRO A 432 9.67 31.07 15.36
CA PRO A 432 8.89 29.90 14.94
C PRO A 432 7.53 29.81 15.63
N ALA A 433 7.44 30.18 16.92
CA ALA A 433 6.17 30.22 17.66
C ALA A 433 5.17 31.21 17.03
N ALA A 434 5.63 32.42 16.67
CA ALA A 434 4.80 33.42 16.00
C ALA A 434 4.38 32.96 14.59
N ALA A 435 5.29 32.35 13.84
CA ALA A 435 5.00 31.79 12.52
C ALA A 435 3.96 30.65 12.60
N ARG A 436 4.08 29.72 13.57
CA ARG A 436 3.09 28.66 13.80
C ARG A 436 1.74 29.21 14.23
N ASN A 437 1.72 30.22 15.11
CA ASN A 437 0.48 30.91 15.52
C ASN A 437 -0.21 31.55 14.33
N ARG A 438 0.54 32.28 13.49
CA ARG A 438 0.04 32.92 12.28
C ARG A 438 -0.51 31.90 11.28
N ALA A 439 0.16 30.75 11.12
CA ALA A 439 -0.31 29.66 10.28
C ALA A 439 -1.63 29.07 10.80
N PHE A 440 -1.76 28.93 12.12
CA PHE A 440 -2.96 28.37 12.76
C PHE A 440 -4.21 29.21 12.50
N GLU A 441 -4.09 30.53 12.38
CA GLU A 441 -5.21 31.41 12.00
C GLU A 441 -5.80 31.08 10.61
N LEU A 442 -5.03 30.38 9.78
CA LEU A 442 -5.38 30.04 8.39
C LEU A 442 -5.81 28.57 8.23
N VAL A 443 -5.75 27.78 9.30
CA VAL A 443 -6.11 26.35 9.33
C VAL A 443 -7.60 26.16 9.06
N ARG A 444 -7.89 25.30 8.09
CA ARG A 444 -9.25 24.86 7.72
C ARG A 444 -9.50 23.40 8.08
N GLY A 445 -8.44 22.65 8.37
CA GLY A 445 -8.50 21.24 8.70
C GLY A 445 -9.24 20.94 9.99
N GLU A 446 -9.93 19.80 10.00
CA GLU A 446 -10.44 19.20 11.25
C GLU A 446 -9.27 18.77 12.14
N PHE A 447 -8.17 18.36 11.53
CA PHE A 447 -6.92 18.03 12.19
C PHE A 447 -5.82 18.99 11.77
N VAL A 448 -4.87 19.19 12.68
CA VAL A 448 -3.66 19.97 12.46
C VAL A 448 -2.44 19.15 12.85
N THR A 449 -1.35 19.34 12.13
CA THR A 449 -0.01 18.85 12.51
C THR A 449 1.03 19.88 12.09
N PHE A 450 2.27 19.68 12.54
CA PHE A 450 3.37 20.61 12.33
C PHE A 450 4.53 19.90 11.66
N LEU A 451 5.19 20.54 10.71
CA LEU A 451 6.42 20.00 10.13
C LEU A 451 7.43 21.12 10.06
N ASP A 452 8.58 20.94 10.71
CA ASP A 452 9.68 21.88 10.58
C ASP A 452 10.26 21.80 9.17
N ASN A 453 10.75 22.93 8.66
CA ASN A 453 11.19 23.07 7.26
C ASN A 453 12.39 22.19 6.89
N ASP A 454 13.04 21.62 7.91
CA ASP A 454 14.18 20.73 7.86
C ASP A 454 13.86 19.33 8.37
N ASP A 455 12.59 18.91 8.45
CA ASP A 455 12.20 17.55 8.86
C ASP A 455 11.40 16.82 7.77
N LEU A 456 11.13 15.52 7.97
CA LEU A 456 10.32 14.73 7.03
C LEU A 456 9.25 13.88 7.73
N TYR A 457 8.14 13.66 7.04
CA TYR A 457 7.17 12.65 7.43
C TYR A 457 7.44 11.29 6.79
N PRO A 458 7.25 10.19 7.54
CA PRO A 458 6.94 8.89 6.94
C PRO A 458 5.64 8.97 6.13
N ASP A 459 5.62 8.31 4.97
CA ASP A 459 4.48 8.34 4.04
C ASP A 459 3.16 7.85 4.68
N TYR A 460 3.24 6.92 5.61
CA TYR A 460 2.10 6.36 6.36
C TYR A 460 1.65 7.17 7.59
N LYS A 461 2.33 8.28 7.94
CA LYS A 461 2.08 9.01 9.19
C LYS A 461 0.61 9.39 9.38
N LEU A 462 0.09 10.20 8.46
CA LEU A 462 -1.24 10.79 8.57
C LEU A 462 -2.33 9.73 8.50
N SER A 463 -2.16 8.72 7.63
CA SER A 463 -3.13 7.62 7.49
C SER A 463 -3.22 6.79 8.77
N LYS A 464 -2.09 6.42 9.40
CA LYS A 464 -2.09 5.67 10.67
C LYS A 464 -2.66 6.48 11.83
N GLN A 465 -2.29 7.76 11.96
CA GLN A 465 -2.78 8.59 13.06
C GLN A 465 -4.29 8.88 12.94
N LEU A 466 -4.79 9.12 11.72
CA LEU A 466 -6.24 9.27 11.49
C LEU A 466 -7.01 7.97 11.72
N ALA A 467 -6.42 6.81 11.40
CA ALA A 467 -7.03 5.53 11.73
C ALA A 467 -7.17 5.34 13.26
N THR A 468 -6.19 5.81 14.05
CA THR A 468 -6.30 5.83 15.51
C THR A 468 -7.43 6.76 16.00
N PHE A 469 -7.56 7.96 15.44
CA PHE A 469 -8.69 8.84 15.75
C PHE A 469 -10.05 8.26 15.35
N ALA A 470 -10.12 7.50 14.25
CA ALA A 470 -11.34 6.83 13.84
C ALA A 470 -11.74 5.68 14.79
N ALA A 471 -10.75 4.92 15.28
CA ALA A 471 -10.97 3.85 16.25
C ALA A 471 -11.32 4.38 17.64
N GLU A 472 -10.77 5.53 18.03
CA GLU A 472 -11.00 6.17 19.32
C GLU A 472 -11.40 7.65 19.13
N PRO A 473 -12.67 7.94 18.77
CA PRO A 473 -13.11 9.29 18.39
C PRO A 473 -12.92 10.36 19.46
N ASP A 474 -12.86 9.93 20.71
CA ASP A 474 -12.68 10.73 21.91
C ASP A 474 -11.27 11.29 22.10
N LEU A 475 -10.28 10.79 21.36
CA LEU A 475 -8.92 11.30 21.44
C LEU A 475 -8.82 12.75 20.96
N ASP A 476 -7.92 13.51 21.59
CA ASP A 476 -7.54 14.86 21.19
C ASP A 476 -6.22 14.87 20.40
N VAL A 477 -5.29 13.96 20.75
CA VAL A 477 -3.93 13.88 20.19
C VAL A 477 -3.51 12.43 19.99
N VAL A 478 -2.89 12.15 18.85
CA VAL A 478 -2.17 10.89 18.60
C VAL A 478 -0.71 11.24 18.29
N PHE A 479 0.27 10.64 18.96
CA PHE A 479 1.71 10.88 18.70
C PHE A 479 2.49 9.57 18.56
N GLY A 480 3.62 9.59 17.85
CA GLY A 480 4.50 8.43 17.72
C GLY A 480 5.96 8.73 18.03
N LYS A 481 6.83 7.78 17.68
CA LYS A 481 8.27 7.93 17.86
C LYS A 481 8.88 8.89 16.84
N THR A 482 10.02 9.47 17.19
CA THR A 482 10.86 10.26 16.29
C THR A 482 12.14 9.48 16.00
N GLN A 483 12.53 9.39 14.74
CA GLN A 483 13.82 8.81 14.35
C GLN A 483 14.76 9.92 13.87
N TYR A 484 15.97 9.98 14.42
CA TYR A 484 16.98 10.93 13.97
C TYR A 484 17.61 10.46 12.65
N VAL A 485 17.71 11.38 11.68
CA VAL A 485 18.41 11.17 10.40
C VAL A 485 19.56 12.17 10.27
N PHE A 486 20.69 11.76 9.71
CA PHE A 486 21.91 12.57 9.70
C PHE A 486 22.35 12.86 8.27
N LEU A 487 22.98 14.00 8.03
CA LEU A 487 23.63 14.28 6.75
C LEU A 487 24.78 13.30 6.52
N ASP A 488 24.85 12.73 5.32
CA ASP A 488 25.97 11.91 4.87
C ASP A 488 27.20 12.81 4.67
N GLY A 489 28.29 12.52 5.38
CA GLY A 489 29.55 13.28 5.28
C GLY A 489 30.22 13.19 3.91
N SER A 490 29.83 12.22 3.07
CA SER A 490 30.31 12.06 1.70
C SER A 490 29.42 12.73 0.65
N ASN A 491 28.15 13.02 1.01
CA ASN A 491 27.21 13.74 0.17
C ASN A 491 26.27 14.60 1.03
N PRO A 492 26.47 15.93 1.09
CA PRO A 492 25.66 16.83 1.91
C PRO A 492 24.19 16.93 1.45
N GLU A 493 23.79 16.30 0.34
CA GLU A 493 22.41 16.23 -0.13
C GLU A 493 21.71 14.91 0.24
N ARG A 494 22.41 13.94 0.82
CA ARG A 494 21.83 12.64 1.22
C ARG A 494 21.78 12.48 2.73
N PHE A 495 20.65 11.99 3.22
CA PHE A 495 20.48 11.63 4.63
C PHE A 495 20.70 10.14 4.83
N HIS A 496 21.41 9.78 5.89
CA HIS A 496 21.56 8.41 6.35
C HIS A 496 20.59 8.14 7.51
N PHE A 497 19.90 7.01 7.44
CA PHE A 497 19.08 6.46 8.52
C PHE A 497 19.98 5.52 9.34
N PRO A 498 20.43 5.94 10.54
CA PRO A 498 21.19 5.06 11.42
C PRO A 498 20.30 3.91 11.93
N ASP A 499 20.95 2.89 12.50
CA ASP A 499 20.31 1.74 13.16
C ASP A 499 19.22 2.17 14.18
N GLU A 500 18.26 1.27 14.45
CA GLU A 500 17.04 1.49 15.25
C GLU A 500 17.31 2.06 16.65
N SER A 501 18.55 1.93 17.16
CA SER A 501 19.07 2.51 18.40
C SER A 501 18.94 4.05 18.54
N ARG A 502 18.56 4.77 17.48
CA ARG A 502 18.32 6.24 17.51
C ARG A 502 16.86 6.63 17.30
N THR A 503 15.94 5.71 17.51
CA THR A 503 14.51 6.01 17.59
C THR A 503 14.14 6.36 19.03
N VAL A 504 13.62 7.56 19.24
CA VAL A 504 13.33 8.08 20.57
C VAL A 504 11.86 8.47 20.72
N TRP A 505 11.40 8.41 21.96
CA TRP A 505 10.18 9.11 22.37
C TRP A 505 10.54 10.56 22.67
N ASN A 506 10.37 11.42 21.67
CA ASN A 506 10.48 12.86 21.87
C ASN A 506 9.13 13.53 21.61
N ILE A 507 8.85 14.57 22.38
CA ILE A 507 7.59 15.31 22.33
C ILE A 507 7.80 16.49 21.37
N LEU A 508 7.89 16.14 20.09
CA LEU A 508 7.96 17.11 19.00
C LEU A 508 6.58 17.25 18.40
N MET A 509 6.18 18.50 18.10
CA MET A 509 4.89 18.76 17.48
C MET A 509 4.71 17.97 16.18
N GLY A 510 5.79 17.77 15.41
CA GLY A 510 5.73 17.01 14.16
C GLY A 510 5.53 15.51 14.31
N ALA A 511 5.77 14.92 15.48
CA ALA A 511 5.41 13.53 15.74
C ALA A 511 3.90 13.37 16.04
N GLY A 512 3.19 14.45 16.32
CA GLY A 512 1.77 14.46 16.69
C GLY A 512 0.81 14.75 15.54
N LEU A 513 -0.40 14.23 15.63
CA LEU A 513 -1.59 14.71 14.91
C LEU A 513 -2.63 15.11 15.95
N PHE A 514 -3.24 16.28 15.76
CA PHE A 514 -4.05 16.93 16.78
C PHE A 514 -5.41 17.28 16.18
N ARG A 515 -6.49 17.10 16.95
CA ARG A 515 -7.76 17.75 16.60
C ARG A 515 -7.58 19.26 16.64
N THR A 516 -7.97 19.99 15.61
CA THR A 516 -7.86 21.46 15.59
C THR A 516 -8.56 22.12 16.79
N SER A 517 -9.64 21.50 17.29
CA SER A 517 -10.34 21.96 18.50
C SER A 517 -9.47 21.97 19.76
N VAL A 518 -8.44 21.11 19.87
CA VAL A 518 -7.58 21.08 21.06
C VAL A 518 -6.75 22.35 21.18
N PHE A 519 -6.22 22.87 20.07
CA PHE A 519 -5.50 24.14 20.05
C PHE A 519 -6.40 25.34 20.33
N ARG A 520 -7.68 25.29 19.90
CA ARG A 520 -8.67 26.31 20.25
C ARG A 520 -9.03 26.30 21.74
N ARG A 521 -9.02 25.12 22.38
CA ARG A 521 -9.30 24.95 23.82
C ARG A 521 -8.12 25.36 24.69
N ILE A 522 -6.91 24.90 24.35
CA ILE A 522 -5.70 25.08 25.17
C ILE A 522 -5.01 26.43 24.92
N GLY A 523 -5.21 27.02 23.74
CA GLY A 523 -4.50 28.21 23.25
C GLY A 523 -3.23 27.85 22.48
N LEU A 524 -2.72 28.81 21.71
CA LEU A 524 -1.59 28.62 20.79
C LEU A 524 -0.23 28.69 21.51
N PHE A 525 0.88 28.81 20.77
CA PHE A 525 2.23 28.82 21.32
C PHE A 525 2.56 30.16 21.99
N ASN A 526 3.38 30.12 23.05
CA ASN A 526 3.87 31.33 23.71
C ASN A 526 5.01 31.95 22.88
N GLU A 527 4.76 33.09 22.25
CA GLU A 527 5.74 33.79 21.39
C GLU A 527 6.95 34.34 22.15
N GLU A 528 6.90 34.43 23.49
CA GLU A 528 8.06 34.81 24.31
C GLU A 528 9.11 33.68 24.39
N LEU A 529 8.72 32.44 24.10
CA LEU A 529 9.60 31.28 24.10
C LEU A 529 10.18 31.08 22.70
N ARG A 530 11.47 31.39 22.54
CA ARG A 530 12.20 31.12 21.29
C ARG A 530 12.56 29.64 21.11
N ILE A 531 12.65 28.89 22.22
CA ILE A 531 12.91 27.45 22.27
C ILE A 531 12.09 26.88 23.42
N GLY A 532 11.36 25.78 23.22
CA GLY A 532 10.62 25.07 24.27
C GLY A 532 9.14 25.46 24.37
N GLU A 533 8.64 26.21 23.39
CA GLU A 533 7.23 26.49 23.14
C GLU A 533 6.39 25.21 23.02
N ASP A 534 6.95 24.15 22.41
CA ASP A 534 6.32 22.84 22.30
C ASP A 534 6.07 22.24 23.69
N GLY A 535 7.12 22.25 24.52
CA GLY A 535 7.06 21.75 25.89
C GLY A 535 6.07 22.52 26.77
N ASP A 536 6.00 23.86 26.65
CA ASP A 536 4.97 24.65 27.34
C ASP A 536 3.55 24.24 26.90
N TRP A 537 3.32 24.09 25.59
CA TRP A 537 2.01 23.72 25.07
C TRP A 537 1.58 22.33 25.58
N TYR A 538 2.46 21.33 25.50
CA TYR A 538 2.17 19.99 26.02
C TYR A 538 1.97 19.97 27.54
N ASN A 539 2.65 20.84 28.29
CA ASN A 539 2.38 21.01 29.72
C ASN A 539 0.98 21.57 29.95
N ARG A 540 0.56 22.62 29.23
CA ARG A 540 -0.82 23.14 29.31
C ARG A 540 -1.87 22.11 28.90
N ALA A 541 -1.58 21.30 27.88
CA ALA A 541 -2.46 20.21 27.46
C ALA A 541 -2.64 19.15 28.57
N ARG A 542 -1.54 18.73 29.22
CA ARG A 542 -1.56 17.80 30.35
C ARG A 542 -2.28 18.38 31.57
N GLU A 543 -2.10 19.68 31.84
CA GLU A 543 -2.78 20.40 32.92
C GLU A 543 -4.32 20.40 32.75
N GLN A 544 -4.82 20.32 31.51
CA GLN A 544 -6.25 20.33 31.19
C GLN A 544 -6.84 18.96 30.83
N GLY A 545 -6.09 17.87 31.07
CA GLY A 545 -6.60 16.51 30.84
C GLY A 545 -6.87 16.16 29.38
N VAL A 546 -6.09 16.72 28.45
CA VAL A 546 -6.13 16.36 27.02
C VAL A 546 -5.93 14.85 26.86
N ARG A 547 -6.78 14.21 26.03
CA ARG A 547 -6.73 12.77 25.78
C ARG A 547 -5.70 12.45 24.70
N ILE A 548 -4.55 11.93 25.13
CA ILE A 548 -3.39 11.65 24.27
C ILE A 548 -3.19 10.13 24.14
N ARG A 549 -2.98 9.66 22.90
CA ARG A 549 -2.59 8.28 22.58
C ARG A 549 -1.20 8.26 21.95
N SER A 550 -0.34 7.33 22.39
CA SER A 550 0.94 7.07 21.72
C SER A 550 0.87 5.85 20.79
N THR A 551 1.72 5.81 19.77
CA THR A 551 1.99 4.63 18.94
C THR A 551 3.49 4.34 18.84
N ASP A 552 3.86 3.06 18.82
CA ASP A 552 5.26 2.61 18.71
C ASP A 552 5.91 2.86 17.34
N GLU A 553 5.12 3.33 16.38
CA GLU A 553 5.52 3.65 15.01
C GLU A 553 6.29 4.96 14.94
N VAL A 554 7.22 5.06 13.97
CA VAL A 554 7.90 6.32 13.67
C VAL A 554 6.90 7.25 12.98
N MET A 555 6.76 8.46 13.50
CA MET A 555 5.82 9.48 13.01
C MET A 555 6.52 10.79 12.62
N LEU A 556 7.84 10.83 12.72
CA LEU A 556 8.68 11.96 12.32
C LEU A 556 10.11 11.47 12.08
N TYR A 557 10.70 11.87 10.95
CA TYR A 557 12.14 11.80 10.72
C TYR A 557 12.73 13.18 11.01
N TYR A 558 13.52 13.27 12.09
CA TYR A 558 14.14 14.51 12.53
C TYR A 558 15.53 14.66 11.92
N ARG A 559 15.77 15.66 11.07
CA ARG A 559 17.09 15.82 10.43
C ARG A 559 18.05 16.56 11.36
N HIS A 560 19.22 15.94 11.56
CA HIS A 560 20.27 16.48 12.41
C HIS A 560 21.40 17.07 11.55
N HIS A 561 21.55 18.40 11.56
CA HIS A 561 22.59 19.14 10.83
C HIS A 561 23.22 20.29 11.64
N ASP A 562 24.21 20.97 11.06
CA ASP A 562 25.01 21.99 11.76
C ASP A 562 24.27 23.30 12.04
N ALA A 563 23.19 23.57 11.29
CA ALA A 563 22.34 24.75 11.46
C ALA A 563 21.15 24.54 12.44
N ASN A 564 21.04 23.40 13.14
CA ASN A 564 19.93 23.19 14.08
C ASN A 564 20.03 24.19 15.26
N TYR A 565 18.92 24.90 15.53
CA TYR A 565 18.82 25.89 16.62
C TYR A 565 19.10 25.32 18.03
N THR A 566 18.99 24.01 18.21
CA THR A 566 19.11 23.28 19.49
C THR A 566 20.54 23.06 19.99
N ARG A 567 21.57 23.58 19.30
CA ARG A 567 22.99 23.44 19.73
C ARG A 567 23.46 24.45 20.77
N ASP A 568 22.70 25.52 21.04
CA ASP A 568 23.02 26.46 22.11
C ASP A 568 22.52 25.93 23.46
N GLU A 569 23.38 25.16 24.14
CA GLU A 569 23.04 24.50 25.41
C GLU A 569 22.60 25.47 26.52
N GLU A 570 23.14 26.70 26.57
CA GLU A 570 22.75 27.69 27.58
C GLU A 570 21.37 28.27 27.27
N LEU A 571 21.09 28.57 26.00
CA LEU A 571 19.78 29.03 25.56
C LEU A 571 18.71 27.96 25.82
N VAL A 572 18.97 26.70 25.45
CA VAL A 572 18.07 25.56 25.66
C VAL A 572 17.78 25.32 27.16
N LYS A 573 18.81 25.34 28.02
CA LYS A 573 18.64 25.20 29.48
C LYS A 573 17.80 26.35 30.05
N SER A 574 18.06 27.60 29.62
CA SER A 574 17.36 28.77 30.14
C SER A 574 15.88 28.83 29.75
N THR A 575 15.51 28.40 28.55
CA THR A 575 14.13 28.46 28.05
C THR A 575 13.29 27.25 28.48
N LEU A 576 13.88 26.06 28.58
CA LEU A 576 13.21 24.89 29.15
C LEU A 576 12.84 25.12 30.63
N LEU A 577 13.74 25.74 31.41
CA LEU A 577 13.45 26.13 32.79
C LEU A 577 12.31 27.16 32.88
N LYS A 578 12.18 28.06 31.91
CA LYS A 578 11.03 28.99 31.83
C LYS A 578 9.72 28.27 31.56
N ALA A 579 9.68 27.30 30.62
CA ALA A 579 8.49 26.50 30.35
C ALA A 579 8.04 25.68 31.58
N ILE A 580 8.99 25.09 32.31
CA ILE A 580 8.72 24.39 33.57
C ILE A 580 8.19 25.36 34.62
N LYS A 581 8.82 26.55 34.76
CA LYS A 581 8.38 27.59 35.68
C LYS A 581 6.96 28.07 35.38
N TYR A 582 6.63 28.34 34.12
CA TYR A 582 5.27 28.73 33.74
C TYR A 582 4.23 27.67 34.10
N SER A 583 4.53 26.38 33.89
CA SER A 583 3.67 25.28 34.33
C SER A 583 3.49 25.23 35.86
N LEU A 584 4.56 25.44 36.62
CA LEU A 584 4.49 25.46 38.08
C LEU A 584 3.66 26.65 38.59
N ASP A 585 3.84 27.83 38.01
CA ASP A 585 3.10 29.03 38.40
C ASP A 585 1.59 28.87 38.11
N ARG A 586 1.21 28.32 36.95
CA ARG A 586 -0.20 28.02 36.61
C ARG A 586 -0.84 27.00 37.56
N ARG A 587 -0.07 25.99 37.99
CA ARG A 587 -0.58 24.98 38.93
C ARG A 587 -0.68 25.47 40.37
N ARG A 588 0.15 26.45 40.77
CA ARG A 588 0.13 27.06 42.10
C ARG A 588 -1.04 28.03 42.32
N SER A 589 -1.64 28.57 41.25
CA SER A 589 -2.83 29.43 41.35
C SER A 589 -4.14 28.63 41.51
N GLY A 590 -4.14 27.31 41.25
CA GLY A 590 -5.21 26.40 41.64
C GLY A 590 -4.95 25.80 43.03
N GLN A 591 -5.96 25.67 43.88
CA GLN A 591 -5.83 25.34 45.31
C GLN A 591 -5.25 23.94 45.63
N THR A 592 -4.76 23.16 44.66
CA THR A 592 -4.01 21.92 44.90
C THR A 592 -3.09 21.62 43.70
N VAL A 593 -1.76 21.60 43.91
CA VAL A 593 -0.79 21.28 42.84
C VAL A 593 -0.77 19.76 42.62
N GLN A 594 -1.53 19.26 41.65
CA GLN A 594 -1.40 17.88 41.19
C GLN A 594 -0.14 17.70 40.34
N ALA A 595 0.53 16.56 40.50
CA ALA A 595 1.66 16.18 39.64
C ALA A 595 1.14 15.88 38.22
N LEU A 596 1.88 16.31 37.20
CA LEU A 596 1.49 16.04 35.82
C LEU A 596 1.74 14.56 35.48
N PRO A 597 0.83 13.88 34.75
CA PRO A 597 1.03 12.51 34.30
C PRO A 597 2.34 12.37 33.53
N HIS A 598 3.23 11.45 33.90
CA HIS A 598 4.52 11.28 33.22
C HIS A 598 4.28 10.90 31.75
N PHE A 599 5.14 11.34 30.82
CA PHE A 599 4.92 11.04 29.40
C PHE A 599 4.92 9.53 29.08
N SER A 600 5.62 8.73 29.89
CA SER A 600 5.56 7.26 29.81
C SER A 600 4.19 6.67 30.17
N GLN A 601 3.33 7.40 30.87
CA GLN A 601 1.96 6.94 31.20
C GLN A 601 1.02 7.00 29.99
N PHE A 602 1.44 7.63 28.88
CA PHE A 602 0.73 7.59 27.61
C PHE A 602 1.16 6.41 26.71
N GLN A 603 2.21 5.67 27.11
CA GLN A 603 2.73 4.49 26.40
C GLN A 603 1.88 3.25 26.72
N GLN A 604 1.62 2.38 25.75
CA GLN A 604 1.05 1.06 26.03
C GLN A 604 2.03 0.27 26.89
N GLU A 605 1.55 -0.41 27.93
CA GLU A 605 2.29 -1.50 28.55
C GLU A 605 2.42 -2.62 27.51
N THR A 606 3.64 -2.82 26.99
CA THR A 606 3.97 -4.04 26.24
C THR A 606 3.80 -5.21 27.22
N PRO A 607 3.07 -6.29 26.87
CA PRO A 607 3.03 -7.47 27.73
C PRO A 607 4.47 -7.95 27.95
N PRO A 608 4.88 -8.26 29.20
CA PRO A 608 6.23 -8.73 29.44
C PRO A 608 6.48 -9.99 28.62
N ALA A 609 7.59 -10.00 27.88
CA ALA A 609 8.04 -11.17 27.13
C ALA A 609 8.13 -12.36 28.10
N GLU A 610 7.47 -13.46 27.75
CA GLU A 610 7.57 -14.71 28.50
C GLU A 610 9.05 -15.11 28.60
N THR A 611 9.60 -15.00 29.81
CA THR A 611 10.90 -15.54 30.16
C THR A 611 10.85 -17.05 29.96
N GLN A 612 11.45 -17.53 28.87
CA GLN A 612 11.80 -18.94 28.72
C GLN A 612 12.72 -19.32 29.89
N SER A 613 12.18 -20.13 30.79
CA SER A 613 12.99 -20.80 31.81
C SER A 613 13.80 -21.89 31.11
N PRO A 614 15.10 -22.02 31.39
CA PRO A 614 15.89 -23.08 30.79
C PRO A 614 15.53 -24.42 31.44
N SER A 615 15.10 -25.37 30.61
CA SER A 615 15.06 -26.80 30.96
C SER A 615 15.57 -27.63 29.80
#